data_AF-A0A7G8JM33-F1
#
_entry.id   AF-A0A7G8JM33-F1
#
_cell.length_a   1.000
_cell.length_b   1.000
_cell.length_c   1.000
_cell.angle_alpha   90.00
_cell.angle_beta   90.00
_cell.angle_gamma   90.00
#
_symmetry.space_group_name_H-M   'P 1'
#
loop_
_entity.id
_entity.type
_entity.pdbx_description
1 polymer ?
#
loop_
_entity_poly.entity_id
_entity_poly.type
_entity_poly.pdbx_seq_one_letter_code
_entity_poly.pdbx_strand_id
1 'polypeptide(L)'
;MLVELRQSINLVLLDRMEMIDPPMPGQWFLHDQASYLVMQRRHRYKLRSGRYELSSIVLLVKAQKQPADAHFVGHGWVIGDSDCRFNALTPLLRCAVLPDGPCDRCAHREAR
;
A
#
# COMPACT_ATOMS: atom_id res chain seq x y z
N MET A 1 10.29 -3.35 -16.00
CA MET A 1 10.40 -1.92 -15.67
C MET A 1 11.17 -1.78 -14.37
N LEU A 2 12.24 -0.99 -14.38
CA LEU A 2 13.08 -0.78 -13.19
C LEU A 2 12.30 -0.09 -12.07
N VAL A 3 12.27 -0.75 -10.91
CA VAL A 3 11.64 -0.27 -9.67
C VAL A 3 12.71 -0.05 -8.60
N GLU A 4 12.68 1.12 -7.96
CA GLU A 4 13.43 1.43 -6.73
C GLU A 4 12.49 1.28 -5.54
N LEU A 5 12.76 0.31 -4.68
CA LEU A 5 12.04 0.10 -3.44
C LEU A 5 12.67 0.94 -2.32
N ARG A 6 11.90 1.81 -1.67
CA ARG A 6 12.40 2.69 -0.60
C ARG A 6 11.48 2.70 0.60
N GLN A 7 12.05 2.82 1.80
CA GLN A 7 11.25 3.06 3.01
C GLN A 7 10.51 4.40 2.91
N SER A 8 9.25 4.43 3.33
CA SER A 8 8.40 5.62 3.19
C SER A 8 8.80 6.79 4.07
N ILE A 9 9.41 6.54 5.23
CA ILE A 9 9.71 7.57 6.24
C ILE A 9 11.04 8.29 5.93
N ASN A 10 12.12 7.53 5.77
CA ASN A 10 13.48 8.06 5.63
C ASN A 10 14.03 7.95 4.20
N LEU A 11 13.25 7.41 3.25
CA LEU A 11 13.59 7.24 1.84
C LEU A 11 14.82 6.36 1.57
N VAL A 12 15.26 5.58 2.56
CA VAL A 12 16.36 4.62 2.44
C VAL A 12 16.02 3.64 1.32
N LEU A 13 16.98 3.45 0.40
CA LEU A 13 16.89 2.45 -0.67
C LEU A 13 16.98 1.07 -0.04
N LEU A 14 15.92 0.28 -0.20
CA LEU A 14 15.87 -1.10 0.22
C LEU A 14 16.42 -2.00 -0.88
N ASP A 15 15.94 -1.83 -2.12
CA ASP A 15 16.37 -2.65 -3.24
C ASP A 15 16.03 -2.03 -4.61
N ARG A 16 16.56 -2.62 -5.68
CA ARG A 16 16.22 -2.34 -7.09
C ARG A 16 15.89 -3.63 -7.82
N MET A 17 14.74 -3.66 -8.48
CA MET A 17 14.27 -4.86 -9.19
C MET A 17 13.54 -4.52 -10.49
N GLU A 18 13.52 -5.46 -11.43
CA GLU A 18 12.68 -5.37 -12.62
C GLU A 18 11.32 -5.98 -12.33
N MET A 19 10.25 -5.20 -12.55
CA MET A 19 8.87 -5.68 -12.44
C MET A 19 8.12 -5.43 -13.74
N ILE A 20 7.31 -6.39 -14.17
CA ILE A 20 6.43 -6.22 -15.33
C ILE A 20 5.28 -5.27 -14.96
N ASP A 21 4.66 -5.51 -13.80
CA ASP A 21 3.55 -4.70 -13.28
C ASP A 21 3.82 -4.29 -11.83
N PRO A 22 4.44 -3.11 -11.60
CA PRO A 22 4.72 -2.65 -10.23
C PRO A 22 3.42 -2.31 -9.48
N PRO A 23 3.28 -2.74 -8.21
CA PRO A 23 2.07 -2.57 -7.43
C PRO A 23 1.70 -1.09 -7.22
N MET A 24 0.40 -0.84 -7.15
CA MET A 24 -0.22 0.46 -6.92
C MET A 24 -0.26 0.81 -5.42
N PRO A 25 -0.35 2.11 -5.09
CA PRO A 25 -0.58 2.54 -3.71
C PRO A 25 -1.78 1.82 -3.09
N GLY A 26 -1.62 1.37 -1.85
CA GLY A 26 -2.62 0.61 -1.11
C GLY A 26 -2.56 -0.90 -1.31
N GLN A 27 -1.71 -1.42 -2.20
CA GLN A 27 -1.50 -2.85 -2.36
C GLN A 27 -0.34 -3.35 -1.50
N TRP A 28 -0.47 -4.57 -0.99
CA TRP A 28 0.64 -5.33 -0.44
C TRP A 28 1.29 -6.18 -1.51
N PHE A 29 2.60 -6.41 -1.38
CA PHE A 29 3.33 -7.38 -2.19
C PHE A 29 4.45 -8.02 -1.37
N LEU A 30 4.95 -9.16 -1.85
CA LEU A 30 6.09 -9.86 -1.26
C LEU A 30 7.35 -9.59 -2.09
N HIS A 31 8.45 -9.31 -1.40
CA HIS A 31 9.78 -9.17 -1.96
C HIS A 31 10.81 -9.68 -0.95
N ASP A 32 11.70 -10.58 -1.35
CA ASP A 32 12.73 -11.20 -0.49
C ASP A 32 12.19 -11.68 0.88
N GLN A 33 11.09 -12.42 0.88
CA GLN A 33 10.40 -12.95 2.08
C GLN A 33 9.81 -11.87 3.02
N ALA A 34 9.93 -10.59 2.68
CA ALA A 34 9.31 -9.48 3.40
C ALA A 34 8.03 -9.02 2.68
N SER A 35 7.03 -8.60 3.46
CA SER A 35 5.79 -8.03 2.96
C SER A 35 5.79 -6.52 3.13
N TYR A 36 5.38 -5.83 2.06
CA TYR A 36 5.41 -4.38 1.98
C TYR A 36 4.06 -3.85 1.55
N LEU A 37 3.54 -2.84 2.25
CA LEU A 37 2.45 -2.00 1.78
C LEU A 37 3.02 -0.85 0.95
N VAL A 38 2.53 -0.68 -0.27
CA VAL A 38 2.85 0.47 -1.12
C VAL A 38 2.14 1.71 -0.59
N MET A 39 2.93 2.65 -0.07
CA MET A 39 2.43 3.93 0.44
C MET A 39 2.31 4.96 -0.68
N GLN A 40 3.31 5.02 -1.58
CA GLN A 40 3.31 5.93 -2.72
C GLN A 40 4.04 5.30 -3.91
N ARG A 41 3.61 5.67 -5.11
CA ARG A 41 4.23 5.27 -6.37
C ARG A 41 4.61 6.53 -7.14
N ARG A 42 5.90 6.73 -7.41
CA ARG A 42 6.42 7.90 -8.11
C ARG A 42 7.11 7.48 -9.39
N HIS A 43 6.87 8.19 -10.48
CA HIS A 43 7.62 7.99 -11.72
C HIS A 43 8.85 8.89 -11.72
N ARG A 44 9.99 8.34 -12.14
CA ARG A 44 11.21 9.11 -12.40
C ARG A 44 11.42 9.19 -13.90
N TYR A 45 11.25 10.39 -14.44
CA TYR A 45 11.52 10.68 -15.85
C TYR A 45 12.93 11.27 -16.01
N LYS A 46 13.54 11.01 -17.17
CA LYS A 46 14.80 11.65 -17.58
C LYS A 46 14.60 12.25 -18.97
N LEU A 47 15.15 13.45 -19.19
CA LEU A 47 15.18 14.08 -20.50
C LEU A 47 16.28 13.42 -21.35
N ARG A 48 15.91 12.81 -22.47
CA ARG A 48 16.82 12.22 -23.45
C ARG A 48 16.43 12.70 -24.84
N SER A 49 17.38 13.27 -25.57
CA SER A 49 17.17 13.73 -26.95
C SER A 49 15.90 14.60 -27.13
N GLY A 50 15.64 15.51 -26.18
CA GLY A 50 14.48 16.40 -26.21
C GLY A 50 13.13 15.77 -25.79
N ARG A 51 13.11 14.54 -25.29
CA ARG A 51 11.90 13.84 -24.82
C ARG A 51 12.05 13.34 -23.39
N TYR A 52 10.98 13.43 -22.59
CA TYR A 52 10.95 12.82 -21.27
C TYR A 52 10.64 11.33 -21.39
N GLU A 53 11.58 10.50 -20.95
CA GLU A 53 11.45 9.05 -20.96
C GLU A 53 11.36 8.53 -19.52
N LEU A 54 10.50 7.54 -19.29
CA LEU A 54 10.37 6.89 -17.99
C LEU A 54 11.64 6.11 -17.70
N SER A 55 12.41 6.54 -16.69
CA SER A 55 13.67 5.91 -16.32
C SER A 55 13.50 4.85 -15.25
N SER A 56 12.61 5.05 -14.28
CA SER A 56 12.28 4.09 -13.23
C SER A 56 11.01 4.48 -12.49
N ILE A 57 10.47 3.55 -11.72
CA ILE A 57 9.41 3.80 -10.74
C ILE A 57 10.01 3.70 -9.34
N VAL A 58 9.63 4.61 -8.45
CA VAL A 58 9.98 4.56 -7.04
C VAL A 58 8.74 4.14 -6.26
N LEU A 59 8.83 3.01 -5.56
CA LEU A 59 7.83 2.58 -4.60
C LEU A 59 8.29 2.98 -3.20
N LEU A 60 7.55 3.87 -2.57
CA LEU A 60 7.72 4.15 -1.15
C LEU A 60 6.85 3.18 -0.37
N VAL A 61 7.47 2.40 0.50
CA VAL A 61 6.81 1.29 1.18
C VAL A 61 6.94 1.34 2.69
N LYS A 62 5.97 0.73 3.36
CA LYS A 62 6.01 0.38 4.77
C LYS A 62 6.13 -1.14 4.89
N ALA A 63 7.11 -1.62 5.66
CA ALA A 63 7.17 -3.04 6.00
C ALA A 63 5.94 -3.40 6.84
N GLN A 64 5.09 -4.26 6.30
CA GLN A 64 3.82 -4.63 6.91
C GLN A 64 3.30 -5.90 6.24
N LYS A 65 2.97 -6.92 7.04
CA LYS A 65 2.21 -8.07 6.55
C LYS A 65 0.80 -7.62 6.17
N GLN A 66 0.29 -8.11 5.04
CA GLN A 66 -1.11 -7.93 4.69
C GLN A 66 -1.99 -8.49 5.82
N PRO A 67 -2.89 -7.69 6.42
CA PRO A 67 -3.81 -8.16 7.44
C PRO A 67 -4.73 -9.26 6.88
N ALA A 68 -5.10 -10.24 7.71
CA ALA A 68 -5.96 -11.36 7.30
C ALA A 68 -7.39 -10.91 6.93
N ASP A 69 -7.81 -9.76 7.46
CA ASP A 69 -9.10 -9.11 7.19
C ASP A 69 -9.01 -8.06 6.07
N ALA A 70 -7.88 -8.01 5.34
CA ALA A 70 -7.75 -7.16 4.16
C ALA A 70 -8.51 -7.76 2.97
N HIS A 71 -9.39 -6.99 2.35
CA HIS A 71 -10.16 -7.41 1.17
C HIS A 71 -10.41 -6.24 0.23
N PHE A 72 -10.74 -6.55 -1.03
CA PHE A 72 -10.96 -5.54 -2.06
C PHE A 72 -12.44 -5.12 -2.06
N VAL A 73 -12.70 -3.82 -1.90
CA VAL A 73 -14.04 -3.23 -1.88
C VAL A 73 -14.09 -2.12 -2.92
N GLY A 74 -14.94 -2.27 -3.93
CA GLY A 74 -15.11 -1.30 -5.01
C GLY A 74 -13.83 -1.13 -5.83
N HIS A 75 -13.02 -0.13 -5.48
CA HIS A 75 -11.83 0.28 -6.23
C HIS A 75 -10.53 0.22 -5.40
N GLY A 76 -10.57 -0.31 -4.18
CA GLY A 76 -9.42 -0.32 -3.29
C GLY A 76 -9.42 -1.44 -2.26
N TRP A 77 -8.27 -1.64 -1.64
CA TRP A 77 -8.14 -2.53 -0.50
C TRP A 77 -8.63 -1.85 0.79
N VAL A 78 -9.34 -2.60 1.61
CA VAL A 78 -9.87 -2.19 2.91
C VAL A 78 -9.42 -3.20 3.96
N ILE A 79 -9.12 -2.74 5.17
CA ILE A 79 -8.88 -3.60 6.34
C ILE A 79 -10.03 -3.49 7.33
N GLY A 80 -10.42 -4.61 7.95
CA GLY A 80 -11.56 -4.69 8.87
C GLY A 80 -12.91 -4.76 8.15
N ASP A 81 -14.01 -4.79 8.90
CA ASP A 81 -15.39 -4.93 8.37
C ASP A 81 -15.81 -3.68 7.58
N SER A 82 -16.01 -3.80 6.26
CA SER A 82 -16.39 -2.70 5.37
C SER A 82 -17.82 -2.20 5.57
N ASP A 83 -18.68 -3.04 6.18
CA ASP A 83 -20.08 -2.70 6.47
C ASP A 83 -20.22 -1.94 7.80
N CYS A 84 -19.12 -1.78 8.54
CA CYS A 84 -19.10 -0.95 9.73
C CYS A 84 -19.08 0.54 9.35
N ARG A 85 -20.00 1.34 9.91
CA ARG A 85 -20.10 2.79 9.64
C ARG A 85 -18.83 3.56 9.98
N PHE A 86 -18.01 3.03 10.89
CA PHE A 86 -16.75 3.63 11.34
C PHE A 86 -15.54 3.17 10.53
N ASN A 87 -15.69 2.19 9.64
CA ASN A 87 -14.58 1.73 8.80
C ASN A 87 -14.04 2.90 7.96
N ALA A 88 -12.72 3.04 7.92
CA ALA A 88 -12.07 4.11 7.18
C ALA A 88 -12.07 3.88 5.66
N LEU A 89 -12.43 2.67 5.20
CA LEU A 89 -12.40 2.22 3.81
C LEU A 89 -11.03 2.42 3.16
N THR A 90 -9.97 2.13 3.92
CA THR A 90 -8.58 2.25 3.47
C THR A 90 -7.76 1.01 3.82
N PRO A 91 -6.61 0.77 3.17
CA PRO A 91 -5.68 -0.29 3.55
C PRO A 91 -4.77 0.11 4.72
N LEU A 92 -4.89 1.35 5.23
CA LEU A 92 -3.96 1.94 6.19
C LEU A 92 -4.45 1.84 7.63
N LEU A 93 -5.76 2.01 7.83
CA LEU A 93 -6.40 2.09 9.14
C LEU A 93 -7.77 1.41 9.07
N ARG A 94 -8.13 0.62 10.10
CA ARG A 94 -9.46 0.01 10.18
C ARG A 94 -10.53 1.06 10.45
N CYS A 95 -10.42 1.76 11.57
CA CYS A 95 -11.32 2.84 11.95
C CYS A 95 -10.63 3.78 12.95
N ALA A 96 -11.22 4.95 13.20
CA ALA A 96 -10.72 5.87 14.23
C ALA A 96 -11.00 5.40 15.65
N VAL A 97 -12.02 4.56 15.84
CA VAL A 97 -12.49 4.13 17.17
C VAL A 97 -11.63 3.02 17.77
N LEU A 98 -11.30 2.00 16.95
CA LEU A 98 -10.42 0.89 17.33
C LEU A 98 -9.48 0.56 16.15
N PRO A 99 -8.40 1.35 15.95
CA PRO A 99 -7.44 1.19 14.86
C PRO A 99 -6.91 -0.24 14.64
N ASP A 100 -6.62 -0.93 15.74
CA ASP A 100 -6.01 -2.25 15.72
C ASP A 100 -7.02 -3.39 15.56
N GLY A 101 -8.33 -3.11 15.68
CA GLY A 101 -9.39 -4.12 15.64
C GLY A 101 -9.27 -5.17 16.76
N PRO A 102 -9.78 -6.40 16.55
CA PRO A 102 -10.58 -6.83 15.40
C PRO A 102 -12.03 -6.31 15.45
N CYS A 103 -12.73 -6.30 14.31
CA CYS A 103 -14.10 -5.79 14.21
C CYS A 103 -15.17 -6.71 14.81
N ASP A 104 -14.93 -8.02 14.84
CA ASP A 104 -15.86 -9.07 15.29
C ASP A 104 -16.25 -8.96 16.79
N ARG A 105 -15.36 -8.41 17.61
CA ARG A 105 -15.54 -8.22 19.06
C ARG A 105 -15.56 -6.75 19.47
N CYS A 106 -15.69 -5.85 18.51
CA CYS A 106 -15.69 -4.41 18.77
C CYS A 106 -17.05 -3.95 19.30
N ALA A 107 -17.09 -3.41 20.53
CA ALA A 107 -18.30 -2.88 21.15
C ALA A 107 -18.88 -1.64 20.41
N HIS A 108 -18.05 -0.99 19.59
CA HIS A 108 -18.45 0.18 18.79
C HIS A 108 -18.87 -0.20 17.36
N ARG A 109 -18.95 -1.49 17.01
CA ARG A 109 -19.37 -1.89 15.67
C ARG A 109 -20.82 -1.48 15.45
N GLU A 110 -21.06 -0.72 14.38
CA GLU A 110 -22.39 -0.34 13.94
C GLU A 110 -22.50 -0.53 12.43
N ALA A 111 -23.60 -1.13 11.96
CA ALA A 111 -23.86 -1.29 10.54
C ALA A 111 -24.04 0.08 9.85
N ARG A 112 -23.61 0.16 8.60
CA ARG A 112 -23.77 1.32 7.73
C ARG A 112 -25.17 1.40 7.11
#